data_AF-A0A3M5D8T0-F1
#
_entry.id   AF-A0A3M5D8T0-F1
#
_cell.length_a   1.000
_cell.length_b   1.000
_cell.length_c   1.000
_cell.angle_alpha   90.00
_cell.angle_beta   90.00
_cell.angle_gamma   90.00
#
_symmetry.space_group_name_H-M   'P 1'
#
loop_
_entity.id
_entity.type
_entity.pdbx_description
1 polymer ?
#
loop_
_entity_poly.entity_id
_entity_poly.type
_entity_poly.pdbx_seq_one_letter_code
_entity_poly.pdbx_strand_id
1 'polypeptide(L)'
;MIGTLAAMGIPAHKIRLVFNRVKSDVDSEFSIIISYYDLAHSFVCNRKCAIFETELFDALSVKRISLTSLMSNDTDYKTLLKDKSADMKDRELWSDMYGLKLLAKGVNRKLDVVFDALFAEEDAL
;
A
#
# COMPACT_ATOMS: atom_id res chain seq x y z
N MET A 1 -3.21 16.33 -15.92
CA MET A 1 -2.07 16.05 -15.01
C MET A 1 -1.02 15.18 -15.70
N ILE A 2 -1.31 13.93 -16.11
CA ILE A 2 -0.34 13.09 -16.85
C ILE A 2 0.07 13.74 -18.19
N GLY A 3 -0.90 14.15 -19.01
CA GLY A 3 -0.61 14.88 -20.25
C GLY A 3 0.17 16.18 -20.06
N THR A 4 0.08 16.79 -18.87
CA THR A 4 0.87 17.98 -18.52
C THR A 4 2.33 17.61 -18.29
N LEU A 5 2.62 16.53 -17.58
CA LEU A 5 3.99 16.02 -17.38
C LEU A 5 4.64 15.66 -18.72
N ALA A 6 3.89 15.01 -19.61
CA ALA A 6 4.35 14.72 -20.97
C ALA A 6 4.60 16.00 -21.78
N ALA A 7 3.71 16.99 -21.71
CA ALA A 7 3.88 18.29 -22.38
C ALA A 7 5.07 19.09 -21.84
N MET A 8 5.44 18.89 -20.57
CA MET A 8 6.67 19.43 -19.97
C MET A 8 7.95 18.70 -20.41
N GLY A 9 7.83 17.68 -21.27
CA GLY A 9 8.96 16.91 -21.78
C GLY A 9 9.49 15.84 -20.83
N ILE A 10 8.70 15.45 -19.81
CA ILE A 10 9.09 14.36 -18.91
C ILE A 10 8.98 13.04 -19.69
N PRO A 11 10.05 12.24 -19.78
CA PRO A 11 10.01 10.96 -20.47
C PRO A 11 8.99 9.99 -19.86
N ALA A 12 8.31 9.22 -20.69
CA ALA A 12 7.27 8.28 -20.27
C ALA A 12 7.74 7.29 -19.20
N HIS A 13 8.96 6.76 -19.30
CA HIS A 13 9.55 5.81 -18.33
C HIS A 13 9.72 6.40 -16.91
N LYS A 14 9.73 7.73 -16.77
CA LYS A 14 9.79 8.42 -15.47
C LYS A 14 8.44 8.67 -14.83
N ILE A 15 7.35 8.49 -15.57
CA ILE A 15 5.99 8.66 -15.08
C ILE A 15 5.43 7.26 -14.83
N ARG A 16 5.37 6.83 -13.58
CA ARG A 16 4.93 5.47 -13.21
C ARG A 16 3.64 5.55 -12.40
N LEU A 17 2.71 4.66 -12.70
CA LEU A 17 1.38 4.65 -12.08
C LEU A 17 1.26 3.56 -11.03
N VAL A 18 0.67 3.90 -9.88
CA VAL A 18 0.20 2.94 -8.86
C VAL A 18 -1.30 3.12 -8.69
N PHE A 19 -2.05 2.03 -8.88
CA PHE A 19 -3.49 1.99 -8.66
C PHE A 19 -3.75 1.86 -7.16
N ASN A 20 -4.10 2.96 -6.50
CA ASN A 20 -4.31 2.97 -5.06
C ASN A 20 -5.78 2.76 -4.69
N ARG A 21 -6.02 2.04 -3.59
CA ARG A 21 -7.35 1.76 -3.02
C ARG A 21 -8.29 1.04 -4.00
N VAL A 22 -7.77 0.02 -4.68
CA VAL A 22 -8.56 -0.86 -5.56
C VAL A 22 -9.52 -1.70 -4.74
N LYS A 23 -10.80 -1.75 -5.10
CA LYS A 23 -11.84 -2.47 -4.34
C LYS A 23 -12.12 -3.87 -4.89
N SER A 24 -12.20 -4.00 -6.20
CA SER A 24 -12.50 -5.24 -6.92
C SER A 24 -11.42 -5.57 -7.93
N ASP A 25 -11.18 -4.69 -8.90
CA ASP A 25 -10.27 -4.95 -10.01
C ASP A 25 -9.83 -3.66 -10.70
N VAL A 26 -8.60 -3.67 -11.21
CA VAL A 26 -7.96 -2.48 -11.79
C VAL A 26 -8.62 -2.09 -13.11
N ASP A 27 -8.97 -3.07 -13.95
CA ASP A 27 -9.47 -2.84 -15.31
C ASP A 27 -10.82 -2.12 -15.30
N SER A 28 -11.75 -2.50 -14.41
CA SER A 28 -13.06 -1.87 -14.29
C SER A 28 -12.98 -0.50 -13.60
N GLU A 29 -12.24 -0.40 -12.50
CA GLU A 29 -12.20 0.80 -11.66
C GLU A 29 -11.39 1.94 -12.31
N PHE A 30 -10.35 1.62 -13.08
CA PHE A 30 -9.43 2.59 -13.66
C PHE A 30 -9.40 2.57 -15.20
N SER A 31 -10.48 2.06 -15.82
CA SER A 31 -10.64 1.95 -17.27
C SER A 31 -10.24 3.22 -18.05
N ILE A 32 -10.63 4.40 -17.57
CA ILE A 32 -10.30 5.69 -18.21
C ILE A 32 -8.78 5.91 -18.30
N ILE A 33 -8.03 5.59 -17.25
CA ILE A 33 -6.57 5.78 -17.23
C ILE A 33 -5.89 4.73 -18.11
N ILE A 34 -6.41 3.49 -18.12
CA ILE A 34 -5.91 2.42 -18.98
C ILE A 34 -6.13 2.77 -20.45
N SER A 35 -7.33 3.20 -20.83
CA SER A 35 -7.61 3.65 -22.21
C SER A 35 -6.75 4.85 -22.60
N TYR A 36 -6.44 5.75 -21.66
CA TYR A 36 -5.53 6.86 -21.93
C TYR A 36 -4.09 6.38 -22.17
N TYR A 37 -3.61 5.39 -21.42
CA TYR A 37 -2.33 4.74 -21.68
C TYR A 37 -2.28 4.12 -23.08
N ASP A 38 -3.32 3.36 -23.46
CA ASP A 38 -3.39 2.68 -24.75
C ASP A 38 -3.40 3.65 -25.95
N LEU A 39 -3.83 4.90 -25.74
CA LEU A 39 -3.85 5.94 -26.76
C LEU A 39 -2.56 6.78 -26.81
N ALA A 40 -2.01 7.13 -25.65
CA ALA A 40 -0.98 8.15 -25.55
C ALA A 40 0.43 7.60 -25.27
N HIS A 41 0.56 6.40 -24.68
CA HIS A 41 1.81 5.78 -24.26
C HIS A 41 2.79 6.73 -23.53
N SER A 42 2.25 7.69 -22.79
CA SER A 42 3.01 8.81 -22.20
C SER A 42 3.50 8.56 -20.78
N PHE A 43 3.31 7.34 -20.25
CA PHE A 43 3.67 6.91 -18.90
C PHE A 43 3.74 5.39 -18.85
N VAL A 44 4.32 4.80 -17.80
CA VAL A 44 4.33 3.35 -17.57
C VAL A 44 3.08 2.92 -16.81
N CYS A 45 2.37 1.95 -17.38
CA CYS A 45 1.13 1.41 -16.83
C CYS A 45 1.24 -0.10 -16.65
N ASN A 46 1.55 -0.53 -15.43
CA ASN A 46 1.54 -1.95 -15.06
C ASN A 46 0.35 -2.23 -14.13
N ARG A 47 -0.62 -3.00 -14.61
CA ARG A 47 -1.85 -3.33 -13.85
C ARG A 47 -1.57 -4.12 -12.55
N LYS A 48 -0.38 -4.72 -12.43
CA LYS A 48 0.07 -5.39 -11.19
C LYS A 48 0.49 -4.39 -10.10
N CYS A 49 0.74 -3.12 -10.44
CA CYS A 49 1.06 -2.06 -9.50
C CYS A 49 -0.20 -1.55 -8.79
N ALA A 50 -0.86 -2.43 -8.02
CA ALA A 50 -2.15 -2.18 -7.42
C ALA A 50 -2.13 -2.41 -5.90
N ILE A 51 -2.59 -1.40 -5.16
CA ILE A 51 -2.80 -1.47 -3.72
C ILE A 51 -4.31 -1.60 -3.48
N PHE A 52 -4.73 -2.78 -3.05
CA PHE A 52 -6.13 -3.05 -2.73
C PHE A 52 -6.53 -2.42 -1.40
N GLU A 53 -7.82 -2.13 -1.27
CA GLU A 53 -8.41 -1.64 -0.02
C GLU A 53 -8.18 -2.66 1.11
N THR A 54 -7.77 -2.15 2.26
CA THR A 54 -7.56 -2.95 3.48
C THR A 54 -7.96 -2.11 4.68
N GLU A 55 -8.56 -2.75 5.68
CA GLU A 55 -8.95 -2.10 6.94
C GLU A 55 -7.75 -1.56 7.74
N LEU A 56 -6.54 -2.05 7.45
CA LEU A 56 -5.31 -1.60 8.10
C LEU A 56 -5.11 -0.09 7.96
N PHE A 57 -5.23 0.46 6.75
CA PHE A 57 -4.95 1.89 6.52
C PHE A 57 -5.96 2.80 7.22
N ASP A 58 -7.23 2.38 7.29
CA ASP A 58 -8.26 3.09 8.04
C ASP A 58 -7.97 3.06 9.54
N ALA A 59 -7.60 1.88 10.08
CA ALA A 59 -7.26 1.73 11.49
C ALA A 59 -5.99 2.53 11.88
N LEU A 60 -4.98 2.53 11.02
CA LEU A 60 -3.76 3.34 11.18
C LEU A 60 -4.08 4.84 11.16
N SER A 61 -4.98 5.28 10.28
CA SER A 61 -5.44 6.67 10.18
C SER A 61 -6.14 7.14 11.46
N VAL A 62 -7.08 6.33 11.98
CA VAL A 62 -7.79 6.62 13.24
C VAL A 62 -6.81 6.73 14.41
N LYS A 63 -5.85 5.81 14.51
CA LYS A 63 -4.83 5.81 15.57
C LYS A 63 -3.68 6.79 15.32
N ARG A 64 -3.65 7.49 14.17
CA ARG A 64 -2.60 8.45 13.75
C ARG A 64 -1.19 7.87 13.81
N ILE A 65 -1.03 6.60 13.43
CA ILE A 65 0.25 5.90 13.39
C ILE A 65 0.59 5.54 11.95
N SER A 66 1.87 5.64 11.59
CA SER A 66 2.32 5.19 10.28
C SER A 66 2.54 3.67 10.27
N LEU A 67 2.46 3.05 9.09
CA LEU A 67 2.81 1.65 8.90
C LEU A 67 4.24 1.37 9.37
N THR A 68 5.17 2.25 9.03
CA THR A 68 6.58 2.15 9.43
C THR A 68 6.74 2.17 10.94
N SER A 69 6.07 3.10 11.63
CA SER A 69 6.11 3.20 13.09
C SER A 69 5.57 1.93 13.76
N LEU A 70 4.45 1.38 13.25
CA LEU A 70 3.87 0.13 13.74
C LEU A 70 4.81 -1.07 13.53
N MET A 71 5.51 -1.12 12.39
CA MET A 71 6.45 -2.20 12.05
C MET A 71 7.77 -2.10 12.83
N SER A 72 8.25 -0.89 13.10
CA SER A 72 9.46 -0.64 13.91
C SER A 72 9.25 -0.81 15.41
N ASN A 73 8.00 -0.97 15.86
CA ASN A 73 7.69 -1.15 17.26
C ASN A 73 8.08 -2.58 17.68
N ASP A 74 8.99 -2.72 18.66
CA ASP A 74 9.46 -4.03 19.14
C ASP A 74 8.61 -4.62 20.28
N THR A 75 7.52 -3.96 20.68
CA THR A 75 6.66 -4.45 21.76
C THR A 75 6.06 -5.81 21.42
N ASP A 76 6.35 -6.82 22.23
CA ASP A 76 5.77 -8.15 22.11
C ASP A 76 4.38 -8.20 22.76
N TYR A 77 3.40 -7.63 22.05
CA TYR A 77 2.00 -7.62 22.47
C TYR A 77 1.45 -9.04 22.70
N LYS A 78 1.98 -10.06 22.03
CA LYS A 78 1.57 -11.46 22.25
C LYS A 78 1.95 -11.95 23.64
N THR A 79 3.12 -11.56 24.13
CA THR A 79 3.54 -11.89 25.49
C THR A 79 2.78 -11.05 26.52
N LEU A 80 2.57 -9.75 26.25
CA LEU A 80 1.77 -8.89 27.13
C LEU A 80 0.33 -9.42 27.31
N LEU A 81 -0.30 -9.90 26.25
CA LEU A 81 -1.65 -10.49 26.31
C LEU A 81 -1.77 -11.74 27.19
N LYS A 82 -0.65 -12.42 27.51
CA LYS A 82 -0.64 -13.58 28.42
C LYS A 82 -0.58 -13.17 29.88
N ASP A 83 -0.30 -11.90 30.18
CA ASP A 83 -0.21 -11.41 31.54
C ASP A 83 -1.59 -11.39 32.21
N LYS A 84 -1.75 -12.26 33.21
CA LYS A 84 -3.00 -12.40 33.96
C LYS A 84 -3.27 -11.23 34.91
N SER A 85 -2.25 -10.42 35.23
CA SER A 85 -2.32 -9.27 36.14
C SER A 85 -2.73 -7.96 35.47
N ALA A 86 -2.72 -7.90 34.14
CA ALA A 86 -3.06 -6.69 33.39
C ALA A 86 -4.55 -6.33 33.48
N ASP A 87 -4.83 -5.02 33.51
CA ASP A 87 -6.19 -4.48 33.46
C ASP A 87 -6.84 -4.73 32.09
N MET A 88 -8.16 -4.70 32.05
CA MET A 88 -8.97 -4.92 30.85
C MET A 88 -8.63 -3.91 29.74
N LYS A 89 -8.38 -2.64 30.10
CA LYS A 89 -8.02 -1.59 29.14
C LYS A 89 -6.68 -1.86 28.45
N ASP A 90 -5.68 -2.33 29.21
CA ASP A 90 -4.38 -2.66 28.66
C ASP A 90 -4.46 -3.86 27.73
N ARG A 91 -5.26 -4.87 28.09
CA ARG A 91 -5.50 -6.03 27.23
C ARG A 91 -6.18 -5.67 25.92
N GLU A 92 -7.16 -4.78 25.94
CA GLU A 92 -7.82 -4.29 24.72
C GLU A 92 -6.82 -3.59 23.80
N LEU A 93 -6.01 -2.67 24.34
CA LEU A 93 -4.96 -1.98 23.59
C LEU A 93 -3.94 -2.98 23.01
N TRP A 94 -3.48 -3.95 23.78
CA TRP A 94 -2.50 -4.93 23.30
C TRP A 94 -3.08 -5.85 22.23
N SER A 95 -4.35 -6.24 22.36
CA SER A 95 -5.06 -7.04 21.35
C SER A 95 -5.16 -6.29 20.03
N ASP A 96 -5.58 -5.03 20.08
CA ASP A 96 -5.63 -4.14 18.93
C ASP A 96 -4.28 -4.02 18.24
N MET A 97 -3.23 -3.67 19.01
CA MET A 97 -1.90 -3.46 18.46
C MET A 97 -1.30 -4.75 17.89
N TYR A 98 -1.58 -5.90 18.51
CA TYR A 98 -1.17 -7.21 17.99
C TYR A 98 -1.86 -7.52 16.65
N GLY A 99 -3.18 -7.32 16.57
CA GLY A 99 -3.95 -7.49 15.33
C GLY A 99 -3.43 -6.60 14.20
N LEU A 100 -3.17 -5.32 14.51
CA LEU A 100 -2.59 -4.38 13.55
C LEU A 100 -1.21 -4.82 13.06
N LYS A 101 -0.33 -5.32 13.93
CA LYS A 101 0.99 -5.84 13.52
C LYS A 101 0.87 -7.03 12.56
N LEU A 102 -0.08 -7.93 12.79
CA LEU A 102 -0.30 -9.07 11.89
C LEU A 102 -0.77 -8.61 10.51
N LEU A 103 -1.74 -7.70 10.45
CA LEU A 103 -2.22 -7.10 9.20
C LEU A 103 -1.09 -6.34 8.48
N ALA A 104 -0.33 -5.54 9.22
CA ALA A 104 0.79 -4.75 8.71
C ALA A 104 1.84 -5.61 8.01
N LYS A 105 2.21 -6.76 8.58
CA LYS A 105 3.16 -7.68 7.94
C LYS A 105 2.65 -8.20 6.59
N GLY A 106 1.36 -8.51 6.50
CA GLY A 106 0.74 -8.97 5.25
C GLY A 106 0.69 -7.87 4.20
N VAL A 107 0.29 -6.66 4.60
CA VAL A 107 0.23 -5.49 3.71
C VAL A 107 1.62 -5.06 3.26
N ASN A 108 2.62 -5.05 4.13
CA ASN A 108 3.99 -4.69 3.77
C ASN A 108 4.52 -5.57 2.64
N ARG A 109 4.33 -6.89 2.73
CA ARG A 109 4.71 -7.82 1.65
C ARG A 109 4.01 -7.51 0.33
N LYS A 110 2.73 -7.10 0.37
CA LYS A 110 2.00 -6.69 -0.84
C LYS A 110 2.57 -5.39 -1.41
N LEU A 111 2.96 -4.45 -0.55
CA LEU A 111 3.62 -3.21 -0.98
C LEU A 111 4.99 -3.49 -1.61
N ASP A 112 5.76 -4.43 -1.06
CA ASP A 112 7.03 -4.88 -1.64
C ASP A 112 6.80 -5.44 -3.06
N VAL A 113 5.79 -6.31 -3.25
CA VAL A 113 5.42 -6.84 -4.57
C VAL A 113 5.00 -5.72 -5.54
N VAL A 114 4.26 -4.72 -5.08
CA VAL A 114 3.87 -3.57 -5.90
C VAL A 114 5.08 -2.73 -6.28
N PHE A 115 6.03 -2.54 -5.36
CA PHE A 115 7.29 -1.85 -5.62
C PHE A 115 8.11 -2.59 -6.67
N ASP A 116 8.33 -3.88 -6.51
CA ASP A 116 9.06 -4.70 -7.48
C ASP A 116 8.39 -4.65 -8.86
N ALA A 117 7.06 -4.77 -8.92
CA ALA A 117 6.30 -4.65 -10.16
C ALA A 117 6.39 -3.27 -10.80
N LEU A 118 6.54 -2.21 -9.98
CA LEU A 118 6.70 -0.83 -10.44
C LEU A 118 8.05 -0.63 -11.11
N PHE A 119 9.08 -1.39 -10.72
CA PHE A 119 10.46 -1.24 -11.18
C PHE A 119 10.99 -2.33 -12.11
N ALA A 120 10.25 -3.43 -12.30
CA ALA A 120 10.68 -4.59 -13.11
C ALA A 120 11.03 -4.28 -14.58
N GLU A 121 10.52 -3.21 -15.19
CA GLU A 121 10.86 -2.82 -16.58
C GLU A 121 12.21 -2.09 -16.71
N GLU A 122 12.77 -1.57 -15.61
CA GLU A 122 14.06 -0.87 -15.61
C GLU A 122 15.25 -1.85 -15.69
N ASP A 123 15.06 -3.11 -15.27
CA ASP A 123 16.09 -4.16 -15.29
C ASP A 123 16.25 -4.86 -16.66
N ALA A 124 15.40 -4.54 -17.65
CA ALA A 124 15.39 -5.15 -18.98
C ALA A 124 16.05 -4.27 -20.08
N LEU A 125 16.62 -3.13 -19.69
CA LEU A 125 17.33 -2.16 -20.55
C LEU A 125 18.82 -2.11 -20.18
#